data_AF-A0A6P0TIV9-F1
#
_entry.id   AF-A0A6P0TIV9-F1
#
_cell.length_a   1.000
_cell.length_b   1.000
_cell.length_c   1.000
_cell.angle_alpha   90.00
_cell.angle_beta   90.00
_cell.angle_gamma   90.00
#
_symmetry.space_group_name_H-M   'P 1'
#
loop_
_entity.id
_entity.type
_entity.pdbx_description
1 polymer ?
#
loop_
_entity_poly.entity_id
_entity_poly.type
_entity_poly.pdbx_seq_one_letter_code
_entity_poly.pdbx_strand_id
1 'polypeptide(L)' 'MEQTPRQHPNLIPLRGNLAGHYRYRVGDYRVMYRIDDERQEVIILLIKHRKDIYE' A
#
# COMPACT_ATOMS: atom_id res chain seq x y z
N MET A 1 -0.35 -3.90 -16.17
CA MET A 1 -0.58 -4.47 -14.84
C MET A 1 0.73 -5.10 -14.40
N GLU A 2 1.35 -4.53 -13.37
CA GLU A 2 2.72 -4.87 -12.97
C GLU A 2 2.73 -6.18 -12.18
N GLN A 3 3.62 -7.11 -12.55
CA GLN A 3 3.53 -8.53 -12.18
C GLN A 3 4.02 -8.86 -10.75
N THR A 4 4.45 -7.88 -9.96
CA THR A 4 5.05 -8.16 -8.65
C THR A 4 4.64 -7.11 -7.61
N PRO A 5 3.54 -7.32 -6.88
CA PRO A 5 3.05 -6.36 -5.88
C PRO A 5 4.02 -6.15 -4.71
N ARG A 6 5.07 -6.98 -4.56
CA ARG A 6 6.07 -6.90 -3.49
C ARG A 6 7.38 -6.19 -3.88
N GLN A 7 7.60 -5.90 -5.16
CA GLN A 7 8.89 -5.41 -5.66
C GLN A 7 8.76 -4.09 -6.42
N HIS A 8 7.90 -3.18 -5.95
CA HIS A 8 7.84 -1.84 -6.52
C HIS A 8 8.80 -0.88 -5.78
N PRO A 9 9.62 -0.08 -6.48
CA PRO A 9 10.55 0.88 -5.84
C PRO A 9 9.92 1.91 -4.88
N ASN A 10 8.59 2.13 -4.92
CA ASN A 10 7.89 3.07 -4.04
C ASN A 10 7.06 2.34 -2.95
N LEU A 11 7.28 1.03 -2.79
CA LEU A 11 6.62 0.21 -1.78
C LEU A 11 7.37 0.32 -0.47
N ILE A 12 6.65 0.75 0.56
CA ILE A 12 7.18 0.87 1.92
C ILE A 12 6.40 -0.10 2.80
N PRO A 13 7.03 -1.19 3.31
CA PRO A 13 6.40 -2.05 4.29
C PRO A 13 6.20 -1.27 5.59
N LEU A 14 4.99 -1.35 6.16
CA LEU A 14 4.68 -0.74 7.45
C LEU A 14 5.16 -1.64 8.59
N ARG A 15 5.48 -1.03 9.74
CA ARG A 15 6.06 -1.71 10.92
C ARG A 15 5.12 -1.59 12.12
N GLY A 16 5.36 -2.39 13.15
CA GLY A 16 4.58 -2.40 14.39
C GLY A 16 3.19 -2.97 14.18
N ASN A 17 2.16 -2.32 14.71
CA ASN A 17 0.75 -2.77 14.60
C ASN A 17 0.23 -2.84 13.16
N LEU A 18 0.93 -2.24 12.20
CA LEU A 18 0.61 -2.29 10.77
C LEU A 18 1.53 -3.24 9.99
N ALA A 19 2.27 -4.14 10.66
CA ALA A 19 3.03 -5.17 9.98
C ALA A 19 2.13 -5.99 9.02
N GLY A 20 2.67 -6.37 7.86
CA GLY A 20 1.90 -7.02 6.78
C GLY A 20 1.12 -6.06 5.88
N HIS A 21 1.11 -4.76 6.19
CA HIS A 21 0.56 -3.73 5.32
C HIS A 21 1.66 -3.01 4.56
N TYR A 22 1.30 -2.51 3.39
CA TYR A 22 2.18 -1.80 2.48
C TYR A 22 1.61 -0.44 2.16
N ARG A 23 2.51 0.54 2.04
CA ARG A 23 2.18 1.87 1.53
C ARG A 23 2.83 2.06 0.18
N TYR A 24 2.05 2.53 -0.77
CA TYR A 24 2.51 2.84 -2.12
C TYR A 24 2.11 4.26 -2.51
N ARG A 25 3.02 4.96 -3.20
CA ARG A 25 2.82 6.34 -3.64
C ARG A 25 2.54 6.37 -5.14
N VAL A 26 1.42 6.97 -5.51
CA VAL A 26 1.04 7.23 -6.90
C VAL A 26 0.74 8.72 -7.05
N GLY A 27 1.70 9.48 -7.59
CA GLY A 27 1.60 10.94 -7.67
C GLY A 27 1.34 11.58 -6.30
N ASP A 28 0.15 12.18 -6.15
CA ASP A 28 -0.31 12.83 -4.92
C ASP A 28 -1.16 11.93 -4.03
N TYR A 29 -1.37 10.67 -4.38
CA TYR A 29 -2.12 9.72 -3.56
C TYR A 29 -1.20 8.77 -2.79
N ARG A 30 -1.63 8.43 -1.58
CA ARG A 30 -1.07 7.33 -0.79
C ARG A 30 -2.10 6.20 -0.76
N VAL A 31 -1.66 5.03 -1.19
CA VAL A 31 -2.46 3.80 -1.15
C VAL A 31 -1.90 2.92 -0.04
N MET A 32 -2.76 2.49 0.88
CA MET A 32 -2.46 1.44 1.84
C MET A 32 -3.16 0.16 1.42
N TYR A 33 -2.42 -0.93 1.35
CA TYR A 33 -2.97 -2.24 0.99
C TYR A 33 -2.26 -3.35 1.77
N ARG A 34 -2.82 -4.54 1.71
CA ARG A 34 -2.18 -5.78 2.18
C ARG A 34 -2.26 -6.84 1.09
N ILE A 35 -1.40 -7.83 1.18
CA ILE A 35 -1.36 -8.97 0.26
C ILE A 35 -1.84 -10.18 1.02
N ASP A 36 -2.87 -10.83 0.51
CA ASP A 36 -3.35 -12.13 0.98
C ASP A 36 -2.72 -13.21 0.08
N ASP A 37 -1.68 -13.86 0.59
CA ASP A 37 -0.98 -14.91 -0.16
C ASP A 37 -1.82 -16.18 -0.34
N GLU A 38 -2.72 -16.49 0.59
CA GLU A 38 -3.56 -17.68 0.51
C GLU A 38 -4.57 -17.54 -0.62
N ARG A 39 -5.11 -16.33 -0.78
CA ARG A 39 -6.12 -16.01 -1.80
C ARG A 39 -5.53 -15.44 -3.08
N GLN A 40 -4.21 -15.17 -3.11
CA GLN A 40 -3.53 -14.49 -4.22
C GLN A 40 -4.15 -13.13 -4.55
N GLU A 41 -4.58 -12.39 -3.52
CA GLU A 41 -5.33 -11.13 -3.65
C GLU A 41 -4.55 -9.94 -3.10
N VAL A 42 -4.72 -8.77 -3.73
CA VAL A 42 -4.27 -7.48 -3.21
C VAL A 42 -5.48 -6.72 -2.70
N ILE A 43 -5.53 -6.49 -1.39
CA ILE A 43 -6.65 -5.82 -0.74
C ILE A 43 -6.27 -4.37 -0.45
N ILE A 44 -6.89 -3.43 -1.16
CA ILE A 44 -6.74 -1.99 -0.91
C ILE A 44 -7.59 -1.61 0.30
N LEU A 45 -6.96 -1.00 1.30
CA LEU A 45 -7.60 -0.61 2.55
C LEU A 45 -7.93 0.88 2.60
N LEU A 46 -7.05 1.70 2.01
CA LEU A 46 -7.22 3.15 2.00
C LEU A 46 -6.56 3.76 0.77
N ILE A 47 -7.24 4.71 0.15
CA ILE A 47 -6.68 5.64 -0.83
C ILE A 47 -6.92 7.03 -0.29
N LYS A 48 -5.85 7.78 -0.02
CA LYS A 48 -5.95 9.14 0.52
C LYS A 48 -5.05 10.10 -0.25
N HIS A 49 -5.55 11.30 -0.49
CA HIS A 49 -4.77 12.35 -1.12
C HIS A 49 -3.75 12.92 -0.11
N ARG A 50 -2.57 13.33 -0.59
CA ARG A 50 -1.46 13.79 0.26
C ARG A 50 -1.81 15.06 1.04
N LYS A 51 -2.65 15.92 0.47
CA LYS A 51 -3.10 17.15 1.13
C LYS A 51 -3.97 16.87 2.34
N ASP A 52 -4.74 15.78 2.33
CA ASP A 52 -5.71 15.46 3.38
C ASP A 52 -5.05 14.82 4.61
N ILE A 53 -3.73 14.63 4.61
CA ILE A 53 -3.00 13.96 5.71
C ILE A 53 -2.66 14.92 6.84
N TYR A 54 -2.79 16.23 6.61
CA TYR A 54 -2.66 17.27 7.60
C TYR A 54 -3.96 18.08 7.64
N GLU A 55 -5.02 17.47 8.16
CA GLU A 55 -6.09 18.19 8.89
C GLU A 55 -6.12 17.63 10.31
#